data_AF-C3YNS1-F1
#
_entry.id   AF-C3YNS1-F1
#
_cell.length_a   1.000
_cell.length_b   1.000
_cell.length_c   1.000
_cell.angle_alpha   90.00
_cell.angle_beta   90.00
_cell.angle_gamma   90.00
#
_symmetry.space_group_name_H-M   'P 1'
#
loop_
_entity.id
_entity.type
_entity.pdbx_description
1 polymer ?
#
loop_
_entity_poly.entity_id
_entity_poly.type
_entity_poly.pdbx_seq_one_letter_code
_entity_poly.pdbx_strand_id
1 'polypeptide(L)'
;MKTVLVLVLVVLVISSEVTAAKSGVARRQGSDPVGEYTFMRHGRELDIRLVGGSSSREGRVEVYHDGQWGTVCDDYFGMNEAHVVCRQLGYGGAVATRPEAAFGAGSGPIWLDNVACEGSETSIEHCSHLGWGTHVCHHGEDVGVVCSDEPAAEPAQDLAALRALWARRLADLRETARADLRETARADLRETARADLRDTARELE
;
A
#
# COMPACT_ATOMS: atom_id res chain seq x y z
N MET A 1 19.34 -39.59 52.61
CA MET A 1 18.13 -40.21 52.02
C MET A 1 16.88 -39.31 52.02
N LYS A 2 16.72 -38.33 52.92
CA LYS A 2 15.53 -37.45 52.94
C LYS A 2 15.49 -36.42 51.79
N THR A 3 16.64 -35.96 51.30
CA THR A 3 16.72 -34.91 50.27
C THR A 3 16.41 -35.39 48.84
N VAL A 4 16.68 -36.66 48.53
CA VAL A 4 16.36 -37.25 47.22
C VAL A 4 14.84 -37.49 47.09
N LEU A 5 14.16 -37.80 48.19
CA LEU A 5 12.71 -38.02 48.20
C LEU A 5 11.92 -36.73 47.94
N VAL A 6 12.42 -35.57 48.39
CA VAL A 6 11.79 -34.26 48.13
C VAL A 6 11.88 -33.89 46.64
N LEU A 7 13.01 -34.16 45.98
CA LEU A 7 13.17 -33.90 44.54
C LEU A 7 12.33 -34.84 43.68
N VAL A 8 12.20 -36.12 44.06
CA VAL A 8 11.32 -37.07 43.34
C VAL A 8 9.84 -36.69 43.49
N LEU A 9 9.41 -36.21 44.67
CA LEU A 9 8.04 -35.73 44.86
C LEU A 9 7.76 -34.45 44.10
N VAL A 10 8.71 -33.50 44.03
CA VAL A 10 8.53 -32.27 43.23
C VAL A 10 8.39 -32.62 41.75
N VAL A 11 9.26 -33.48 41.19
CA VAL A 11 9.21 -33.86 39.76
C VAL A 11 7.93 -34.61 39.39
N LEU A 12 7.37 -35.44 40.30
CA LEU A 12 6.10 -36.14 40.07
C LEU A 12 4.87 -35.22 40.15
N VAL A 13 4.92 -34.14 40.93
CA VAL A 13 3.80 -33.17 41.04
C VAL A 13 3.75 -32.24 39.81
N ILE A 14 4.88 -31.81 39.25
CA ILE A 14 4.88 -30.96 38.03
C ILE A 14 4.52 -31.71 36.74
N SER A 15 4.46 -33.04 36.75
CA SER A 15 4.12 -33.85 35.56
C SER A 15 2.62 -34.15 35.42
N SER A 16 1.78 -33.76 36.38
CA SER A 16 0.36 -34.15 36.44
C SER A 16 -0.65 -33.07 36.01
N GLU A 17 -0.23 -31.87 35.60
CA GLU A 17 -1.16 -30.80 35.16
C GLU A 17 -1.29 -30.64 33.63
N VAL A 18 -0.67 -31.51 32.82
CA VAL A 18 -0.91 -31.51 31.37
C VAL A 18 -1.98 -32.54 31.02
N THR A 19 -3.23 -32.30 31.43
CA THR A 19 -4.38 -32.95 30.78
C THR A 19 -5.61 -32.04 30.70
N ALA A 20 -6.11 -31.93 29.47
CA ALA A 20 -7.53 -31.82 29.12
C ALA A 20 -8.27 -30.50 29.40
N ALA A 21 -8.19 -29.57 28.45
CA ALA A 21 -9.33 -28.75 28.05
C ALA A 21 -9.67 -29.03 26.58
N LYS A 22 -10.54 -30.03 26.38
CA LYS A 22 -11.15 -30.36 25.10
C LYS A 22 -12.64 -30.49 25.35
N SER A 23 -13.44 -29.50 24.95
CA SER A 23 -14.82 -29.66 24.46
C SER A 23 -15.45 -28.29 24.22
N GLY A 24 -16.22 -28.14 23.15
CA GLY A 24 -17.11 -26.98 23.00
C GLY A 24 -17.30 -26.43 21.59
N VAL A 25 -17.22 -27.23 20.54
CA VAL A 25 -17.83 -26.85 19.25
C VAL A 25 -19.34 -26.85 19.44
N ALA A 26 -19.92 -25.68 19.72
CA ALA A 26 -21.35 -25.46 19.62
C ALA A 26 -21.68 -25.00 18.20
N ARG A 27 -22.13 -25.95 17.37
CA ARG A 27 -22.89 -25.65 16.15
C ARG A 27 -24.17 -24.92 16.55
N ARG A 28 -24.33 -23.67 16.14
CA ARG A 28 -25.67 -23.13 15.90
C ARG A 28 -26.09 -23.55 14.49
N GLN A 29 -27.07 -24.44 14.42
CA GLN A 29 -27.92 -24.58 13.24
C GLN A 29 -28.88 -23.40 13.25
N GLY A 30 -28.53 -22.36 12.50
CA GLY A 30 -29.47 -21.40 11.93
C GLY A 30 -29.42 -21.62 10.42
N SER A 31 -30.47 -22.21 9.89
CA SER A 31 -30.72 -22.33 8.45
C SER A 31 -31.38 -21.03 7.99
N ASP A 32 -30.58 -20.09 7.48
CA ASP A 32 -31.08 -18.89 6.81
C ASP A 32 -30.44 -18.78 5.42
N PRO A 33 -31.19 -18.27 4.43
CA PRO A 33 -31.03 -18.60 3.02
C PRO A 33 -29.93 -17.78 2.34
N VAL A 34 -29.52 -18.26 1.17
CA VAL A 34 -28.61 -17.61 0.23
C VAL A 34 -29.10 -16.19 -0.10
N GLY A 35 -28.29 -15.17 0.22
CA GLY A 35 -28.28 -13.87 -0.47
C GLY A 35 -28.48 -12.62 0.38
N GLU A 36 -27.43 -12.12 1.06
CA GLU A 36 -27.27 -10.69 1.39
C GLU A 36 -25.83 -10.41 1.90
N TYR A 37 -24.89 -10.10 1.00
CA TYR A 37 -23.51 -9.67 1.33
C TYR A 37 -23.19 -8.31 0.71
N THR A 38 -24.10 -7.36 0.85
CA THR A 38 -23.80 -5.92 0.70
C THR A 38 -24.33 -5.23 1.94
N PHE A 39 -23.73 -4.10 2.33
CA PHE A 39 -24.05 -3.27 3.50
C PHE A 39 -23.21 -3.48 4.78
N MET A 40 -21.96 -3.02 4.71
CA MET A 40 -21.43 -2.13 5.75
C MET A 40 -21.22 -0.76 5.11
N ARG A 41 -22.16 0.15 5.37
CA ARG A 41 -22.11 1.57 5.01
C ARG A 41 -20.96 2.22 5.81
N HIS A 42 -19.80 2.38 5.19
CA HIS A 42 -19.02 3.59 5.41
C HIS A 42 -19.73 4.70 4.60
N GLY A 43 -19.95 5.85 5.24
CA GLY A 43 -20.96 6.80 4.82
C GLY A 43 -20.76 7.37 3.41
N ARG A 44 -21.81 7.28 2.58
CA ARG A 44 -22.14 8.17 1.44
C ARG A 44 -20.95 8.76 0.66
N GLU A 45 -20.01 7.91 0.25
CA GLU A 45 -18.98 8.28 -0.71
C GLU A 45 -19.60 8.26 -2.11
N LEU A 46 -19.36 9.32 -2.89
CA LEU A 46 -19.82 9.42 -4.28
C LEU A 46 -19.34 8.23 -5.11
N ASP A 47 -20.25 7.54 -5.82
CA ASP A 47 -19.85 6.52 -6.79
C ASP A 47 -19.24 7.20 -8.03
N ILE A 48 -18.07 6.71 -8.45
CA ILE A 48 -17.29 7.24 -9.58
C ILE A 48 -16.86 6.10 -10.50
N ARG A 49 -16.75 6.36 -11.81
CA ARG A 49 -16.26 5.39 -12.80
C ARG A 49 -15.51 6.07 -13.96
N LEU A 50 -14.71 5.27 -14.67
CA LEU A 50 -14.06 5.66 -15.92
C LEU A 50 -14.72 4.95 -17.11
N VAL A 51 -15.02 5.69 -18.18
CA VAL A 51 -15.73 5.18 -19.36
C VAL A 51 -14.99 5.55 -20.65
N GLY A 52 -14.99 4.64 -21.64
CA GLY A 52 -14.46 4.91 -22.98
C GLY A 52 -12.94 4.74 -23.14
N GLY A 53 -12.23 4.37 -22.07
CA GLY A 53 -10.82 3.99 -22.16
C GLY A 53 -10.60 2.56 -22.67
N SER A 54 -9.34 2.25 -23.03
CA SER A 54 -8.93 0.90 -23.46
C SER A 54 -8.68 -0.06 -22.30
N SER A 55 -8.65 0.45 -21.07
CA SER A 55 -8.52 -0.33 -19.83
C SER A 55 -9.36 0.31 -18.72
N SER A 56 -9.50 -0.37 -17.58
CA SER A 56 -10.23 0.16 -16.43
C SER A 56 -9.56 1.37 -15.77
N ARG A 57 -8.30 1.67 -16.10
CA ARG A 57 -7.50 2.75 -15.50
C ARG A 57 -7.51 4.04 -16.30
N GLU A 58 -8.26 4.09 -17.39
CA GLU A 58 -8.38 5.30 -18.18
C GLU A 58 -9.80 5.46 -18.70
N GLY A 59 -10.19 6.70 -18.95
CA GLY A 59 -11.50 7.02 -19.48
C GLY A 59 -11.98 8.39 -19.04
N ARG A 60 -13.13 8.77 -19.61
CA ARG A 60 -13.94 9.90 -19.16
C ARG A 60 -14.39 9.67 -17.73
N VAL A 61 -14.31 10.71 -16.91
CA VAL A 61 -14.75 10.69 -15.52
C VAL A 61 -16.26 10.85 -15.46
N GLU A 62 -16.94 9.89 -14.84
CA GLU A 62 -18.37 9.98 -14.55
C GLU A 62 -18.64 9.77 -13.07
N VAL A 63 -19.56 10.56 -12.51
CA VAL A 63 -19.98 10.50 -11.12
C VAL A 63 -21.48 10.26 -11.01
N TYR A 64 -21.89 9.52 -9.98
CA TYR A 64 -23.30 9.22 -9.73
C TYR A 64 -23.86 10.19 -8.68
N HIS A 65 -24.76 11.08 -9.12
CA HIS A 65 -25.41 12.05 -8.25
C HIS A 65 -26.90 12.10 -8.56
N ASP A 66 -27.73 12.30 -7.54
CA ASP A 66 -29.19 12.41 -7.65
C ASP A 66 -29.85 11.32 -8.53
N GLY A 67 -29.40 10.07 -8.36
CA GLY A 67 -29.97 8.91 -9.05
C GLY A 67 -29.51 8.69 -10.49
N GLN A 68 -28.60 9.52 -11.02
CA GLN A 68 -28.12 9.41 -12.41
C GLN A 68 -26.62 9.64 -12.56
N TRP A 69 -26.02 8.96 -13.53
CA TRP A 69 -24.64 9.20 -13.94
C TRP A 69 -24.54 10.50 -14.74
N GLY A 70 -23.50 11.26 -14.49
CA GLY A 70 -23.16 12.47 -15.25
C GLY A 70 -21.65 12.65 -15.33
N THR A 71 -21.23 13.58 -16.17
CA THR A 71 -19.82 13.82 -16.48
C THR A 71 -19.23 14.96 -15.65
N VAL A 72 -17.94 15.21 -15.81
CA VAL A 72 -17.19 16.29 -15.16
C VAL A 72 -16.55 17.14 -16.26
N CYS A 73 -16.68 18.46 -16.16
CA CYS A 73 -16.04 19.39 -17.10
C CYS A 73 -14.52 19.46 -16.88
N ASP A 74 -13.76 19.74 -17.94
CA ASP A 74 -12.30 19.87 -17.92
C ASP A 74 -11.78 21.26 -17.48
N ASP A 75 -12.67 22.25 -17.34
CA ASP A 75 -12.33 23.57 -16.83
C ASP A 75 -11.73 23.49 -15.41
N TYR A 76 -10.51 24.03 -15.28
CA TYR A 76 -9.66 23.96 -14.08
C TYR A 76 -9.31 22.54 -13.58
N PHE A 77 -9.66 21.49 -14.33
CA PHE A 77 -9.39 20.11 -13.95
C PHE A 77 -7.92 19.75 -14.24
N GLY A 78 -7.12 19.71 -13.19
CA GLY A 78 -5.69 19.44 -13.25
C GLY A 78 -5.28 18.08 -12.68
N MET A 79 -3.98 17.95 -12.40
CA MET A 79 -3.41 16.70 -11.90
C MET A 79 -3.84 16.39 -10.47
N ASN A 80 -4.12 17.38 -9.62
CA ASN A 80 -4.56 17.14 -8.24
C ASN A 80 -5.92 16.45 -8.23
N GLU A 81 -6.85 16.93 -9.05
CA GLU A 81 -8.18 16.38 -9.25
C GLU A 81 -8.07 14.95 -9.79
N ALA A 82 -7.23 14.75 -10.80
CA ALA A 82 -6.97 13.42 -11.35
C ALA A 82 -6.39 12.45 -10.30
N HIS A 83 -5.48 12.92 -9.43
CA HIS A 83 -4.94 12.09 -8.33
C HIS A 83 -6.04 11.67 -7.35
N VAL A 84 -6.97 12.58 -7.01
CA VAL A 84 -8.12 12.26 -6.16
C VAL A 84 -9.01 11.21 -6.83
N VAL A 85 -9.35 11.38 -8.11
CA VAL A 85 -10.17 10.41 -8.87
C VAL A 85 -9.52 9.03 -8.91
N CYS A 86 -8.23 8.95 -9.28
CA CYS A 86 -7.53 7.68 -9.37
C CYS A 86 -7.44 6.97 -8.02
N ARG A 87 -7.17 7.70 -6.93
CA ARG A 87 -7.13 7.15 -5.58
C ARG A 87 -8.51 6.73 -5.07
N GLN A 88 -9.55 7.51 -5.35
CA GLN A 88 -10.94 7.19 -5.00
C GLN A 88 -11.40 5.89 -5.68
N LEU A 89 -10.94 5.64 -6.91
CA LEU A 89 -11.17 4.39 -7.64
C LEU A 89 -10.30 3.21 -7.16
N GLY A 90 -9.43 3.43 -6.18
CA GLY A 90 -8.51 2.40 -5.65
C GLY A 90 -7.31 2.11 -6.55
N TYR A 91 -7.00 2.98 -7.50
CA TYR A 91 -5.78 2.91 -8.30
C TYR A 91 -4.62 3.68 -7.64
N GLY A 92 -3.53 3.76 -8.38
CA GLY A 92 -2.42 4.62 -8.06
C GLY A 92 -2.70 6.12 -8.17
N GLY A 93 -1.66 6.88 -8.49
CA GLY A 93 -1.80 8.29 -8.85
C GLY A 93 -2.32 8.46 -10.27
N ALA A 94 -2.70 9.68 -10.64
CA ALA A 94 -2.87 10.04 -12.03
C ALA A 94 -1.52 10.15 -12.75
N VAL A 95 -1.50 9.72 -13.99
CA VAL A 95 -0.40 9.88 -14.96
C VAL A 95 -0.70 11.03 -15.91
N ALA A 96 -1.97 11.25 -16.25
CA ALA A 96 -2.40 12.33 -17.13
C ALA A 96 -3.87 12.70 -16.95
N THR A 97 -4.19 13.97 -17.22
CA THR A 97 -5.54 14.43 -17.57
C THR A 97 -5.73 14.42 -19.09
N ARG A 98 -6.97 14.26 -19.52
CA ARG A 98 -7.37 14.22 -20.93
C ARG A 98 -8.61 15.11 -21.12
N PRO A 99 -8.43 16.38 -21.50
CA PRO A 99 -9.53 17.31 -21.76
C PRO A 99 -10.20 16.99 -23.11
N GLU A 100 -11.18 17.80 -23.47
CA GLU A 100 -11.83 17.85 -24.78
C GLU A 100 -12.45 16.50 -25.20
N ALA A 101 -13.07 15.80 -24.25
CA ALA A 101 -13.75 14.53 -24.48
C ALA A 101 -12.88 13.49 -25.23
N ALA A 102 -11.58 13.40 -24.89
CA ALA A 102 -10.63 12.52 -25.58
C ALA A 102 -10.99 11.02 -25.55
N PHE A 103 -11.77 10.58 -24.56
CA PHE A 103 -12.30 9.21 -24.47
C PHE A 103 -13.75 9.09 -24.99
N GLY A 104 -14.18 10.08 -25.77
CA GLY A 104 -15.54 10.28 -26.24
C GLY A 104 -16.35 11.16 -25.30
N ALA A 105 -17.29 11.90 -25.88
CA ALA A 105 -18.28 12.68 -25.16
C ALA A 105 -19.24 11.77 -24.38
N GLY A 106 -19.63 12.21 -23.18
CA GLY A 106 -20.69 11.58 -22.42
C GLY A 106 -22.07 12.07 -22.86
N SER A 107 -23.04 11.85 -21.98
CA SER A 107 -24.43 12.24 -22.18
C SER A 107 -25.12 12.45 -20.84
N GLY A 108 -26.15 13.29 -20.81
CA GLY A 108 -26.93 13.53 -19.61
C GLY A 108 -26.46 14.80 -18.90
N PRO A 109 -26.49 14.84 -17.55
CA PRO A 109 -25.99 16.00 -16.81
C PRO A 109 -24.46 16.06 -16.81
N ILE A 110 -23.92 17.27 -16.78
CA ILE A 110 -22.53 17.53 -16.35
C ILE A 110 -22.64 17.92 -14.87
N TRP A 111 -22.11 17.08 -13.99
CA TRP A 111 -22.34 17.22 -12.56
C TRP A 111 -21.40 18.19 -11.87
N LEU A 112 -20.16 18.25 -12.32
CA LEU A 112 -19.10 19.03 -11.69
C LEU A 112 -18.38 19.89 -12.72
N ASP A 113 -18.04 21.10 -12.30
CA ASP A 113 -17.34 22.13 -13.08
C ASP A 113 -16.50 23.00 -12.12
N ASN A 114 -15.39 23.54 -12.64
CA ASN A 114 -14.29 24.18 -11.90
C ASN A 114 -13.88 23.40 -10.65
N VAL A 115 -13.64 22.09 -10.80
CA VAL A 115 -13.19 21.24 -9.69
C VAL A 115 -11.76 21.65 -9.33
N ALA A 116 -11.55 22.04 -8.07
CA ALA A 116 -10.27 22.44 -7.53
C ALA A 116 -10.00 21.70 -6.22
N CYS A 117 -9.05 20.77 -6.27
CA CYS A 117 -8.59 19.92 -5.19
C CYS A 117 -7.22 20.39 -4.68
N GLU A 118 -7.01 20.26 -3.38
CA GLU A 118 -5.67 20.31 -2.78
C GLU A 118 -4.85 19.06 -3.12
N GLY A 119 -5.51 17.95 -3.46
CA GLY A 119 -4.93 16.66 -3.82
C GLY A 119 -4.94 15.64 -2.68
N SER A 120 -5.36 16.04 -1.48
CA SER A 120 -5.43 15.21 -0.27
C SER A 120 -6.82 14.64 0.02
N GLU A 121 -7.83 15.10 -0.72
CA GLU A 121 -9.22 14.71 -0.60
C GLU A 121 -9.41 13.21 -0.87
N THR A 122 -10.31 12.56 -0.14
CA THR A 122 -10.61 11.13 -0.36
C THR A 122 -11.58 10.90 -1.53
N SER A 123 -12.41 11.91 -1.83
CA SER A 123 -13.44 11.88 -2.87
C SER A 123 -13.47 13.22 -3.59
N ILE A 124 -13.72 13.19 -4.90
CA ILE A 124 -13.81 14.40 -5.74
C ILE A 124 -14.93 15.36 -5.28
N GLU A 125 -15.97 14.86 -4.60
CA GLU A 125 -17.04 15.70 -4.05
C GLU A 125 -16.60 16.61 -2.89
N HIS A 126 -15.44 16.33 -2.30
CA HIS A 126 -14.87 17.14 -1.22
C HIS A 126 -13.99 18.28 -1.75
N CYS A 127 -13.67 18.28 -3.04
CA CYS A 127 -12.97 19.38 -3.67
C CYS A 127 -13.90 20.58 -3.85
N SER A 128 -13.32 21.78 -3.94
CA SER A 128 -14.12 22.96 -4.28
C SER A 128 -14.65 22.82 -5.71
N HIS A 129 -15.91 23.18 -5.95
CA HIS A 129 -16.54 23.15 -7.28
C HIS A 129 -17.72 24.13 -7.31
N LEU A 130 -18.25 24.48 -8.50
CA LEU A 130 -19.35 25.44 -8.63
C LEU A 130 -20.68 24.98 -8.02
N GLY A 131 -20.82 23.69 -7.77
CA GLY A 131 -22.03 23.06 -7.24
C GLY A 131 -22.61 22.05 -8.24
N TRP A 132 -23.40 21.12 -7.73
CA TRP A 132 -23.97 20.04 -8.54
C TRP A 132 -24.80 20.58 -9.71
N GLY A 133 -24.43 20.19 -10.93
CA GLY A 133 -25.16 20.55 -12.16
C GLY A 133 -25.05 22.03 -12.55
N THR A 134 -24.17 22.80 -11.90
CA THR A 134 -23.94 24.22 -12.21
C THR A 134 -22.69 24.33 -13.06
N HIS A 135 -22.86 24.58 -14.36
CA HIS A 135 -21.77 24.65 -15.33
C HIS A 135 -22.18 25.48 -16.55
N VAL A 136 -21.20 25.89 -17.36
CA VAL A 136 -21.43 26.43 -18.72
C VAL A 136 -20.92 25.49 -19.82
N CYS A 137 -20.32 24.37 -19.42
CA CYS A 137 -19.72 23.42 -20.34
C CYS A 137 -20.74 22.61 -21.16
N HIS A 138 -20.26 22.05 -22.26
CA HIS A 138 -20.93 21.02 -23.05
C HIS A 138 -20.12 19.71 -23.02
N HIS A 139 -20.70 18.59 -23.46
CA HIS A 139 -20.02 17.26 -23.43
C HIS A 139 -18.78 17.14 -24.32
N GLY A 140 -18.44 18.18 -25.09
CA GLY A 140 -17.14 18.23 -25.78
C GLY A 140 -16.00 18.61 -24.84
N GLU A 141 -16.32 19.04 -23.63
CA GLU A 141 -15.40 19.47 -22.55
C GLU A 141 -15.41 18.44 -21.40
N ASP A 142 -15.94 17.24 -21.63
CA ASP A 142 -15.90 16.19 -20.60
C ASP A 142 -14.46 15.73 -20.36
N VAL A 143 -14.03 15.76 -19.11
CA VAL A 143 -12.67 15.38 -18.74
C VAL A 143 -12.51 13.87 -18.61
N GLY A 144 -11.33 13.38 -19.00
CA GLY A 144 -10.86 12.03 -18.69
C GLY A 144 -9.54 12.02 -17.94
N VAL A 145 -9.20 10.87 -17.38
CA VAL A 145 -7.95 10.64 -16.66
C VAL A 145 -7.29 9.34 -17.09
N VAL A 146 -5.99 9.23 -16.81
CA VAL A 146 -5.21 8.00 -16.92
C VAL A 146 -4.53 7.76 -15.57
N CYS A 147 -4.78 6.61 -14.96
CA CYS A 147 -4.28 6.23 -13.64
C CYS A 147 -3.09 5.26 -13.74
N SER A 148 -2.19 5.30 -12.76
CA SER A 148 -1.07 4.37 -12.63
C SER A 148 -1.49 3.07 -11.93
N ASP A 149 -0.72 2.02 -12.21
CA ASP A 149 -0.76 0.75 -11.46
C ASP A 149 -0.02 0.83 -10.13
N GLU A 150 1.00 1.68 -10.05
CA GLU A 150 1.76 1.88 -8.82
C GLU A 150 0.88 2.64 -7.83
N PRO A 151 0.67 2.14 -6.60
CA PRO A 151 -0.04 2.89 -5.57
C PRO A 151 0.58 4.28 -5.50
N ALA A 152 -0.26 5.32 -5.54
CA ALA A 152 0.17 6.71 -5.49
C ALA A 152 1.22 6.78 -4.40
N ALA A 153 2.47 7.16 -4.74
CA ALA A 153 3.60 7.07 -3.81
C ALA A 153 3.16 7.66 -2.48
N GLU A 154 2.80 6.77 -1.54
CA GLU A 154 2.06 7.24 -0.37
C GLU A 154 2.99 8.20 0.35
N PRO A 155 2.50 9.35 0.84
CA PRO A 155 3.33 10.26 1.60
C PRO A 155 3.76 9.55 2.89
N ALA A 156 4.86 8.79 2.84
CA ALA A 156 5.64 8.24 3.94
C ALA A 156 4.84 7.77 5.19
N GLN A 157 3.65 7.19 5.03
CA GLN A 157 2.81 6.79 6.17
C GLN A 157 2.92 5.31 6.53
N ASP A 158 3.57 4.48 5.69
CA ASP A 158 4.07 3.18 6.15
C ASP A 158 5.51 3.27 6.66
N LEU A 159 5.65 4.00 7.76
CA LEU A 159 6.90 4.12 8.52
C LEU A 159 7.41 2.75 9.00
N ALA A 160 6.55 1.74 9.12
CA ALA A 160 6.95 0.39 9.50
C ALA A 160 7.67 -0.32 8.34
N ALA A 161 7.12 -0.26 7.12
CA ALA A 161 7.76 -0.79 5.93
C ALA A 161 9.10 -0.11 5.64
N LEU A 162 9.14 1.23 5.70
CA LEU A 162 10.39 1.99 5.50
C LEU A 162 11.45 1.65 6.54
N ARG A 163 11.09 1.55 7.83
CA ARG A 163 12.01 1.13 8.88
C ARG A 163 12.54 -0.29 8.66
N ALA A 164 11.69 -1.21 8.20
CA ALA A 164 12.10 -2.58 7.91
C ALA A 164 13.11 -2.63 6.75
N LEU A 165 12.90 -1.84 5.69
CA LEU A 165 13.81 -1.74 4.56
C LEU A 165 15.17 -1.13 4.97
N TRP A 166 15.15 -0.03 5.74
CA TRP A 166 16.37 0.57 6.27
C TRP A 166 17.14 -0.37 7.20
N ALA A 167 16.44 -1.12 8.06
CA ALA A 167 17.07 -2.10 8.93
C ALA A 167 17.77 -3.24 8.15
N ARG A 168 17.14 -3.74 7.08
CA ARG A 168 17.76 -4.75 6.18
C ARG A 168 18.99 -4.19 5.49
N ARG A 169 18.90 -2.99 4.90
CA ARG A 169 20.04 -2.34 4.22
C ARG A 169 21.21 -2.10 5.18
N LEU A 170 20.93 -1.69 6.42
CA LEU A 170 21.96 -1.49 7.44
C LEU A 170 22.59 -2.82 7.90
N ALA A 171 21.81 -3.90 7.98
CA ALA A 171 22.33 -5.23 8.29
C ALA A 171 23.29 -5.73 7.20
N ASP A 172 22.92 -5.57 5.92
CA ASP A 172 23.78 -5.92 4.79
C ASP A 172 25.09 -5.12 4.81
N LEU A 173 25.02 -3.80 4.99
CA LEU A 173 26.21 -2.94 5.08
C LEU A 173 27.15 -3.34 6.23
N ARG A 174 26.58 -3.73 7.38
CA ARG A 174 27.36 -4.22 8.52
C ARG A 174 28.04 -5.54 8.21
N GLU A 175 27.39 -6.45 7.50
CA GLU A 175 27.98 -7.74 7.15
C GLU A 175 29.07 -7.58 6.08
N THR A 176 28.87 -6.72 5.07
CA THR A 176 29.90 -6.36 4.10
C THR A 176 31.13 -5.77 4.80
N ALA A 177 30.95 -4.79 5.69
CA ALA A 177 32.07 -4.20 6.43
C ALA A 177 32.82 -5.21 7.31
N ARG A 178 32.10 -6.18 7.90
CA ARG A 178 32.73 -7.27 8.65
C ARG A 178 33.50 -8.23 7.75
N ALA A 179 33.00 -8.51 6.56
CA ALA A 179 33.69 -9.36 5.59
C ALA A 179 35.01 -8.72 5.14
N ASP A 180 34.99 -7.43 4.81
CA ASP A 180 36.17 -6.66 4.42
C ASP A 180 37.23 -6.66 5.54
N LEU A 181 36.82 -6.38 6.79
CA LEU A 181 37.74 -6.42 7.94
C LEU A 181 38.38 -7.79 8.15
N ARG A 182 37.60 -8.88 7.97
CA ARG A 182 38.13 -10.26 8.07
C ARG A 182 39.14 -10.55 6.95
N GLU A 183 38.92 -10.02 5.75
CA GLU A 183 39.83 -10.19 4.63
C GLU A 183 41.13 -9.41 4.84
N THR A 184 41.06 -8.15 5.27
CA THR A 184 42.25 -7.35 5.62
C THR A 184 43.07 -8.03 6.71
N ALA A 185 42.45 -8.48 7.80
CA ALA A 185 43.15 -9.17 8.87
C ALA A 185 43.83 -10.48 8.40
N ARG A 186 43.21 -11.21 7.46
CA ARG A 186 43.83 -12.40 6.84
C ARG A 186 45.01 -12.03 5.94
N ALA A 187 44.96 -10.90 5.25
CA ALA A 187 46.06 -10.41 4.42
C ALA A 187 47.26 -10.03 5.29
N ASP A 188 47.05 -9.27 6.36
CA ASP A 188 48.09 -8.85 7.30
C ASP A 188 48.79 -10.06 7.93
N LEU A 189 48.03 -11.04 8.42
CA LEU A 189 48.59 -12.28 8.98
C LEU A 189 49.47 -13.05 7.97
N ARG A 190 49.06 -13.08 6.70
CA ARG A 190 49.87 -13.72 5.63
C ARG A 190 51.15 -12.94 5.36
N GLU A 191 51.11 -11.62 5.45
CA GLU A 191 52.29 -10.78 5.30
C GLU A 191 53.27 -10.95 6.46
N THR A 192 52.78 -10.91 7.71
CA THR A 192 53.59 -11.18 8.90
C THR A 192 54.26 -12.55 8.83
N ALA A 193 53.49 -13.61 8.52
CA ALA A 193 54.05 -14.96 8.39
C ALA A 193 55.11 -15.05 7.28
N ARG A 194 54.94 -14.33 6.16
CA ARG A 194 55.95 -14.24 5.09
C ARG A 194 57.20 -13.47 5.51
N ALA A 195 57.08 -12.49 6.40
CA ALA A 195 58.22 -11.76 6.95
C ALA A 195 59.01 -12.66 7.91
N ASP A 196 58.33 -13.30 8.86
CA ASP A 196 58.95 -14.22 9.83
C ASP A 196 59.71 -15.36 9.15
N LEU A 197 59.16 -15.93 8.07
CA LEU A 197 59.83 -16.96 7.27
C LEU A 197 61.10 -16.45 6.58
N ARG A 198 61.11 -15.19 6.11
CA ARG A 198 62.31 -14.59 5.50
C ARG A 198 63.39 -14.33 6.53
N ASP A 199 63.02 -13.88 7.71
CA ASP A 199 63.97 -13.63 8.79
C ASP A 199 64.57 -14.95 9.31
N THR A 200 63.73 -15.98 9.50
CA THR A 200 64.21 -17.34 9.84
C THR A 200 65.18 -17.87 8.78
N ALA A 201 64.91 -17.65 7.50
CA ALA A 201 65.80 -18.10 6.41
C ALA A 201 67.17 -17.39 6.46
N ARG A 202 67.22 -16.11 6.82
CA ARG A 202 68.48 -15.34 6.97
C ARG A 202 69.32 -15.78 8.16
N GLU A 203 68.70 -16.28 9.24
CA GLU A 203 69.41 -16.78 10.41
C GLU A 203 70.08 -18.15 10.17
N LEU A 204 69.69 -18.86 9.11
CA LEU A 204 70.21 -20.19 8.75
C LEU A 204 71.35 -20.14 7.71
N GLU A 205 71.70 -18.96 7.20
CA GLU A 205 72.81 -18.70 6.27
C GLU A 205 74.06 -18.20 7.00
#